data_AF-A0A6P4XXX7-F1
#
_entry.id   AF-A0A6P4XXX7-F1
#
_cell.length_a   1.000
_cell.length_b   1.000
_cell.length_c   1.000
_cell.angle_alpha   90.00
_cell.angle_beta   90.00
_cell.angle_gamma   90.00
#
_symmetry.space_group_name_H-M   'P 1'
#
loop_
_entity.id
_entity.type
_entity.pdbx_description
1 polymer ?
#
loop_
_entity_poly.entity_id
_entity_poly.type
_entity_poly.pdbx_seq_one_letter_code
_entity_poly.pdbx_strand_id
1 'polypeptide(L)'
;MLTMNASRPSGLLLKSGLRLAVCPRPVSTSARVCKGEEKVVRKDIRDNPSNHPYRPDWQSGQYYDPRKFKSEFLKPKRVKYDYEDIECRFGTWFDPENIGWSTWQFKKPFDWNNSPLRDKWEEPGREDKNWHDKPVYIFHPFTKVLEGEKHGLLLTKSKWMQKEGDNGTLPQHITDLGDSVAIPDQDQRVREAILYAHEHDTQDAMVSRNQSGQHVLSQLLHMCSTLTGQNPELLDRRVVDGMDVKASWHRGDDQIQTKGKIGTMMLSKSPLPPFAGPEDIAGTVGDELESIFPIAPIIDLRPANIYTTEDHTGFLDGYSFPHAHTLFLLNIDRAARRRHMNVKMMMFAHANCLARARNLYGDAEMDLPEPITAQGVALEDGVFHFLAYQLNTTKLREDGGVKNMVWLDCGNRLYNYMYLMDHAANVWPLKKRKRWVKTNKKRLETGLLEYNPDVFKKFVGMYMNGVATAQQL
;
A
#
# COMPACT_ATOMS: atom_id res chain seq x y z
N MET A 1 -31.89 -23.33 -51.92
CA MET A 1 -31.14 -23.57 -53.17
C MET A 1 -29.72 -23.92 -52.76
N LEU A 2 -29.40 -25.22 -52.61
CA LEU A 2 -28.59 -26.03 -53.57
C LEU A 2 -27.30 -25.25 -53.96
N THR A 3 -26.08 -25.68 -53.61
CA THR A 3 -25.50 -27.01 -53.83
C THR A 3 -24.33 -27.33 -52.90
N MET A 4 -24.27 -28.60 -52.48
CA MET A 4 -23.07 -29.30 -51.98
C MET A 4 -22.07 -29.54 -53.12
N ASN A 5 -20.79 -29.72 -52.79
CA ASN A 5 -20.01 -30.81 -53.37
C ASN A 5 -18.78 -31.17 -52.51
N ALA A 6 -18.74 -32.44 -52.11
CA ALA A 6 -17.59 -33.14 -51.57
C ALA A 6 -16.98 -34.00 -52.69
N SER A 7 -15.66 -34.21 -52.66
CA SER A 7 -15.03 -35.33 -53.36
C SER A 7 -13.81 -35.83 -52.58
N ARG A 8 -13.67 -37.15 -52.64
CA ARG A 8 -12.98 -38.07 -51.73
C ARG A 8 -11.61 -38.53 -52.32
N PRO A 9 -10.88 -39.48 -51.68
CA PRO A 9 -9.42 -39.51 -51.61
C PRO A 9 -8.76 -40.57 -52.50
N SER A 10 -7.42 -40.61 -52.48
CA SER A 10 -6.61 -41.73 -52.96
C SER A 10 -5.37 -41.89 -52.08
N GLY A 11 -5.12 -43.12 -51.62
CA GLY A 11 -4.04 -43.48 -50.70
C GLY A 11 -2.83 -44.14 -51.35
N LEU A 12 -1.84 -44.51 -50.53
CA LEU A 12 -0.77 -45.52 -50.73
C LEU A 12 0.05 -45.58 -49.43
N LEU A 13 -0.03 -46.64 -48.62
CA LEU A 13 0.88 -47.80 -48.54
C LEU A 13 2.37 -47.48 -48.25
N LEU A 14 2.86 -47.81 -47.04
CA LEU A 14 4.00 -48.73 -46.85
C LEU A 14 4.26 -49.13 -45.37
N LYS A 15 5.00 -50.25 -45.25
CA LYS A 15 5.06 -51.30 -44.21
C LYS A 15 5.90 -51.02 -42.94
N SER A 16 5.80 -52.02 -42.03
CA SER A 16 6.68 -52.46 -40.92
C SER A 16 6.46 -51.79 -39.56
N GLY A 17 6.26 -52.46 -38.42
CA GLY A 17 6.36 -53.88 -38.05
C GLY A 17 7.42 -54.07 -36.97
N LEU A 18 7.06 -54.06 -35.67
CA LEU A 18 7.69 -54.86 -34.60
C LEU A 18 6.98 -54.60 -33.25
N ARG A 19 6.51 -55.68 -32.60
CA ARG A 19 6.04 -55.73 -31.20
C ARG A 19 7.09 -56.46 -30.37
N LEU A 20 7.35 -56.02 -29.14
CA LEU A 20 7.38 -56.86 -27.93
C LEU A 20 7.59 -56.00 -26.67
N ALA A 21 6.96 -56.47 -25.58
CA ALA A 21 6.86 -55.90 -24.25
C ALA A 21 8.19 -55.93 -23.46
N VAL A 22 8.23 -55.26 -22.29
CA VAL A 22 8.63 -55.81 -20.96
C VAL A 22 8.53 -54.75 -19.84
N CYS A 23 8.22 -55.28 -18.66
CA CYS A 23 7.89 -54.75 -17.32
C CYS A 23 8.99 -53.97 -16.51
N PRO A 24 8.69 -53.51 -15.27
CA PRO A 24 9.36 -52.40 -14.55
C PRO A 24 10.23 -52.77 -13.31
N ARG A 25 10.73 -51.73 -12.60
CA ARG A 25 11.33 -51.62 -11.22
C ARG A 25 12.90 -51.66 -11.16
N PRO A 26 13.62 -51.28 -10.06
CA PRO A 26 13.20 -51.12 -8.64
C PRO A 26 13.88 -50.02 -7.75
N VAL A 27 13.46 -50.04 -6.48
CA VAL A 27 13.95 -49.40 -5.24
C VAL A 27 15.26 -50.03 -4.74
N SER A 28 16.12 -49.30 -4.02
CA SER A 28 17.08 -49.92 -3.09
C SER A 28 17.42 -49.07 -1.85
N THR A 29 17.58 -49.77 -0.73
CA THR A 29 18.14 -49.37 0.57
C THR A 29 19.34 -50.26 0.87
N SER A 30 20.44 -49.73 1.41
CA SER A 30 21.38 -50.51 2.26
C SER A 30 22.37 -49.62 3.03
N ALA A 31 22.66 -50.03 4.27
CA ALA A 31 23.65 -49.47 5.19
C ALA A 31 24.91 -50.37 5.33
N ARG A 32 26.06 -49.79 5.72
CA ARG A 32 27.28 -50.32 6.42
C ARG A 32 28.30 -49.15 6.46
N VAL A 33 28.86 -48.62 7.55
CA VAL A 33 29.63 -49.11 8.73
C VAL A 33 31.12 -49.48 8.47
N CYS A 34 31.99 -48.56 8.94
CA CYS A 34 33.30 -48.69 9.62
C CYS A 34 34.67 -48.70 8.89
N LYS A 35 35.59 -47.98 9.59
CA LYS A 35 37.08 -47.89 9.58
C LYS A 35 37.69 -46.96 8.51
N GLY A 36 38.47 -45.91 8.80
CA GLY A 36 39.24 -45.53 9.98
C GLY A 36 40.74 -45.69 9.68
N GLU A 37 41.49 -44.58 9.54
CA GLU A 37 42.86 -44.45 10.05
C GLU A 37 43.41 -43.03 9.90
N GLU A 38 44.11 -42.62 10.96
CA GLU A 38 44.65 -41.30 11.29
C GLU A 38 46.01 -41.04 10.60
N LYS A 39 46.32 -39.76 10.36
CA LYS A 39 47.64 -39.21 10.69
C LYS A 39 47.51 -37.80 11.28
N VAL A 40 47.87 -37.70 12.55
CA VAL A 40 48.07 -36.49 13.35
C VAL A 40 49.57 -36.23 13.46
N VAL A 41 50.04 -34.99 13.22
CA VAL A 41 51.11 -34.26 13.98
C VAL A 41 50.93 -32.76 13.62
N ARG A 42 50.33 -31.92 14.49
CA ARG A 42 50.96 -30.90 15.40
C ARG A 42 51.90 -29.91 14.70
N LYS A 43 51.96 -28.60 14.96
CA LYS A 43 51.33 -27.58 15.83
C LYS A 43 51.96 -26.24 15.32
N ASP A 44 51.24 -25.12 15.19
CA ASP A 44 51.43 -23.92 16.04
C ASP A 44 50.47 -22.83 15.50
N ILE A 45 49.40 -22.48 16.21
CA ILE A 45 49.28 -21.32 17.12
C ILE A 45 49.71 -19.98 16.47
N ARG A 46 48.72 -19.17 16.09
CA ARG A 46 48.63 -17.75 16.46
C ARG A 46 47.18 -17.26 16.40
N ASP A 47 46.78 -16.70 17.53
CA ASP A 47 45.51 -16.06 17.85
C ASP A 47 45.21 -14.83 16.96
N ASN A 48 43.92 -14.58 16.63
CA ASN A 48 43.07 -13.61 17.33
C ASN A 48 41.67 -13.48 16.65
N PRO A 49 40.59 -13.17 17.40
CA PRO A 49 39.19 -13.24 16.99
C PRO A 49 38.57 -11.87 16.63
N SER A 50 37.24 -11.88 16.41
CA SER A 50 36.30 -10.74 16.25
C SER A 50 36.21 -10.15 14.82
N ASN A 51 35.07 -9.74 14.24
CA ASN A 51 33.78 -9.34 14.81
C ASN A 51 32.71 -9.35 13.69
N HIS A 52 31.57 -10.03 13.91
CA HIS A 52 30.32 -9.87 13.15
C HIS A 52 29.26 -9.39 14.14
N PRO A 53 28.56 -8.25 13.93
CA PRO A 53 27.49 -7.86 14.82
C PRO A 53 26.11 -8.34 14.32
N TYR A 54 25.51 -9.19 15.16
CA TYR A 54 24.10 -9.22 15.57
C TYR A 54 22.97 -9.52 14.56
N ARG A 55 22.53 -10.79 14.60
CA ARG A 55 21.10 -11.20 14.64
C ARG A 55 20.71 -11.47 16.10
N PRO A 56 19.53 -11.05 16.59
CA PRO A 56 18.96 -11.65 17.80
C PRO A 56 17.94 -12.74 17.40
N ASP A 57 18.29 -13.99 17.69
CA ASP A 57 17.33 -15.07 17.92
C ASP A 57 16.75 -14.89 19.32
N TRP A 58 15.42 -14.87 19.42
CA TRP A 58 14.71 -14.89 20.70
C TRP A 58 14.25 -16.31 21.00
N GLN A 59 14.89 -16.97 21.98
CA GLN A 59 14.29 -18.05 22.74
C GLN A 59 14.53 -17.82 24.23
N SER A 60 13.52 -18.19 25.01
CA SER A 60 13.43 -18.26 26.47
C SER A 60 13.21 -16.94 27.23
N GLY A 61 12.12 -16.94 27.98
CA GLY A 61 11.61 -15.78 28.70
C GLY A 61 12.32 -15.55 30.02
N GLN A 62 12.43 -14.27 30.37
CA GLN A 62 12.40 -13.79 31.74
C GLN A 62 11.71 -12.42 31.77
N TYR A 63 10.87 -12.22 32.79
CA TYR A 63 10.19 -10.98 33.12
C TYR A 63 11.17 -9.80 33.25
N TYR A 64 10.81 -8.63 32.69
CA TYR A 64 11.62 -7.41 32.77
C TYR A 64 11.03 -6.42 33.78
N ASP A 65 11.81 -6.04 34.80
CA ASP A 65 11.49 -5.04 35.83
C ASP A 65 11.93 -3.64 35.38
N PRO A 66 11.02 -2.66 35.23
CA PRO A 66 11.35 -1.34 34.69
C PRO A 66 12.01 -0.36 35.69
N ARG A 67 12.47 -0.78 36.89
CA ARG A 67 12.99 0.15 37.91
C ARG A 67 14.53 0.24 38.06
N LYS A 68 15.32 -0.33 37.17
CA LYS A 68 16.79 -0.21 37.23
C LYS A 68 17.41 0.25 35.92
N PHE A 69 17.47 1.56 35.71
CA PHE A 69 18.63 2.23 35.11
C PHE A 69 18.58 3.73 35.45
N LYS A 70 19.28 4.10 36.52
CA LYS A 70 19.67 5.49 36.80
C LYS A 70 21.14 5.63 36.43
N SER A 71 21.42 6.77 35.80
CA SER A 71 22.69 7.50 35.78
C SER A 71 23.92 6.75 35.31
N GLU A 72 24.23 6.86 34.02
CA GLU A 72 25.51 7.38 33.54
C GLU A 72 25.43 7.58 32.02
N PHE A 73 26.06 8.65 31.52
CA PHE A 73 26.10 9.12 30.13
C PHE A 73 24.87 9.88 29.60
N LEU A 74 24.84 11.19 29.89
CA LEU A 74 24.73 12.29 28.92
C LEU A 74 24.68 13.62 29.71
N LYS A 75 25.84 14.25 29.91
CA LYS A 75 25.90 15.66 30.34
C LYS A 75 25.68 16.54 29.10
N PRO A 76 24.64 17.39 29.03
CA PRO A 76 24.54 18.37 27.95
C PRO A 76 25.58 19.48 28.16
N LYS A 77 26.41 19.74 27.14
CA LYS A 77 27.25 20.93 27.07
C LYS A 77 26.33 22.16 26.98
N ARG A 78 26.27 22.95 28.06
CA ARG A 78 25.73 24.32 28.03
C ARG A 78 26.70 25.19 27.23
N VAL A 79 26.26 25.67 26.06
CA VAL A 79 26.87 26.84 25.42
C VAL A 79 26.29 28.05 26.13
N LYS A 80 27.13 28.81 26.84
CA LYS A 80 26.78 30.14 27.35
C LYS A 80 26.82 31.11 26.18
N TYR A 81 25.75 31.86 25.97
CA TYR A 81 25.80 33.11 25.23
C TYR A 81 26.01 34.21 26.26
N ASP A 82 27.17 34.87 26.20
CA ASP A 82 27.41 36.12 26.92
C ASP A 82 26.66 37.23 26.16
N TYR A 83 25.69 37.85 26.83
CA TYR A 83 24.97 39.03 26.36
C TYR A 83 25.71 40.26 26.91
N GLU A 84 26.78 40.66 26.24
CA GLU A 84 27.37 41.99 26.40
C GLU A 84 27.70 42.54 24.99
N ASP A 85 27.27 43.78 24.75
CA ASP A 85 27.59 44.66 23.61
C ASP A 85 27.11 44.29 22.19
N ILE A 86 25.83 44.59 21.93
CA ILE A 86 25.42 45.09 20.60
C ILE A 86 24.69 46.42 20.80
N GLU A 87 25.44 47.50 20.69
CA GLU A 87 24.93 48.85 20.46
C GLU A 87 24.18 48.88 19.12
N CYS A 88 22.85 48.71 19.16
CA CYS A 88 21.99 49.10 18.05
C CYS A 88 21.88 50.62 18.02
N ARG A 89 22.65 51.25 17.14
CA ARG A 89 22.44 52.63 16.69
C ARG A 89 21.08 52.75 16.00
N PHE A 90 20.04 53.11 16.76
CA PHE A 90 18.83 53.67 16.19
C PHE A 90 18.95 55.19 16.20
N GLY A 91 18.91 55.78 15.00
CA GLY A 91 19.00 57.22 14.80
C GLY A 91 17.87 57.95 15.51
N THR A 92 18.24 58.88 16.38
CA THR A 92 17.36 59.85 17.00
C THR A 92 16.96 60.91 15.98
N TRP A 93 15.74 60.80 15.47
CA TRP A 93 15.00 61.92 14.89
C TRP A 93 13.60 61.89 15.51
N PHE A 94 13.44 62.36 16.75
CA PHE A 94 12.13 62.70 17.26
C PHE A 94 12.24 63.88 18.23
N ASP A 95 11.56 64.95 17.84
CA ASP A 95 11.44 66.26 18.45
C ASP A 95 10.52 66.17 19.70
N PRO A 96 10.96 66.58 20.91
CA PRO A 96 10.22 66.33 22.14
C PRO A 96 9.09 67.34 22.45
N GLU A 97 8.72 68.25 21.55
CA GLU A 97 7.73 69.30 21.86
C GLU A 97 6.32 69.11 21.28
N ASN A 98 5.97 67.95 20.72
CA ASN A 98 4.65 67.78 20.08
C ASN A 98 4.03 66.38 20.19
N ILE A 99 3.70 65.91 21.39
CA ILE A 99 2.74 64.80 21.56
C ILE A 99 1.78 65.10 22.71
N GLY A 100 0.53 65.41 22.34
CA GLY A 100 -0.58 65.57 23.27
C GLY A 100 -0.87 64.29 24.04
N TRP A 101 -1.26 64.46 25.31
CA TRP A 101 -1.68 63.41 26.22
C TRP A 101 -2.98 62.75 25.71
N SER A 102 -2.85 61.79 24.80
CA SER A 102 -3.90 60.81 24.59
C SER A 102 -3.80 59.78 25.71
N THR A 103 -4.84 59.71 26.53
CA THR A 103 -5.02 58.73 27.58
C THR A 103 -4.93 57.32 26.97
N TRP A 104 -3.85 56.62 27.28
CA TRP A 104 -3.73 55.18 27.03
C TRP A 104 -4.85 54.48 27.82
N GLN A 105 -5.95 54.17 27.15
CA GLN A 105 -6.94 53.24 27.69
C GLN A 105 -6.21 51.91 27.91
N PHE A 106 -6.04 51.54 29.17
CA PHE A 106 -5.61 50.19 29.53
C PHE A 106 -6.56 49.21 28.83
N LYS A 107 -6.02 48.48 27.84
CA LYS A 107 -6.70 47.33 27.24
C LYS A 107 -7.18 46.46 28.39
N LYS A 108 -8.45 46.05 28.33
CA LYS A 108 -9.08 45.13 29.29
C LYS A 108 -8.09 44.02 29.67
N PRO A 109 -8.00 43.63 30.96
CA PRO A 109 -7.15 42.52 31.36
C PRO A 109 -7.49 41.30 30.50
N PHE A 110 -6.46 40.65 29.97
CA PHE A 110 -6.59 39.45 29.15
C PHE A 110 -7.38 38.40 29.94
N ASP A 111 -8.60 38.11 29.48
CA ASP A 111 -9.46 37.12 30.12
C ASP A 111 -8.96 35.72 29.77
N TRP A 112 -8.23 35.12 30.70
CA TRP A 112 -7.76 33.75 30.57
C TRP A 112 -8.89 32.73 30.38
N ASN A 113 -10.15 33.06 30.73
CA ASN A 113 -11.29 32.18 30.51
C ASN A 113 -11.72 32.08 29.04
N ASN A 114 -11.36 33.05 28.19
CA ASN A 114 -11.69 33.09 26.75
C ASN A 114 -10.47 32.84 25.85
N SER A 115 -9.39 32.29 26.42
CA SER A 115 -8.20 31.95 25.63
C SER A 115 -8.44 30.63 24.87
N PRO A 116 -8.23 30.59 23.54
CA PRO A 116 -8.27 29.35 22.75
C PRO A 116 -7.27 28.28 23.22
N LEU A 117 -6.35 28.65 24.11
CA LEU A 117 -5.35 27.76 24.69
C LEU A 117 -5.84 27.07 25.97
N ARG A 118 -6.99 27.47 26.55
CA ARG A 118 -7.55 26.87 27.77
C ARG A 118 -8.47 25.68 27.47
N ASP A 119 -9.19 25.69 26.36
CA ASP A 119 -10.03 24.57 25.86
C ASP A 119 -9.23 23.29 25.54
N LYS A 120 -7.92 23.28 25.77
CA LYS A 120 -7.00 22.20 25.38
C LYS A 120 -6.86 21.07 26.40
N TRP A 121 -7.56 21.13 27.54
CA TRP A 121 -7.35 20.18 28.65
C TRP A 121 -8.59 19.39 29.07
N GLU A 122 -9.75 19.64 28.47
CA GLU A 122 -10.92 18.81 28.68
C GLU A 122 -10.92 17.70 27.63
N GLU A 123 -10.56 16.48 28.04
CA GLU A 123 -10.84 15.32 27.20
C GLU A 123 -12.37 15.20 27.10
N PRO A 124 -12.95 15.26 25.88
CA PRO A 124 -14.39 15.16 25.75
C PRO A 124 -14.84 13.82 26.36
N GLY A 125 -15.66 13.93 27.39
CA GLY A 125 -16.15 12.80 28.18
C GLY A 125 -17.53 12.35 27.72
N ARG A 126 -18.30 11.76 28.64
CA ARG A 126 -19.70 11.36 28.41
C ARG A 126 -20.64 12.52 28.09
N GLU A 127 -20.17 13.75 28.24
CA GLU A 127 -20.92 14.98 27.99
C GLU A 127 -20.91 15.38 26.50
N ASP A 128 -20.04 14.75 25.69
CA ASP A 128 -20.01 14.98 24.24
C ASP A 128 -21.32 14.49 23.61
N LYS A 129 -21.91 15.30 22.72
CA LYS A 129 -23.15 14.96 22.00
C LYS A 129 -23.02 13.66 21.18
N ASN A 130 -21.82 13.32 20.73
CA ASN A 130 -21.52 12.15 19.92
C ASN A 130 -20.99 10.98 20.78
N TRP A 131 -21.15 11.04 22.10
CA TRP A 131 -20.82 9.93 22.99
C TRP A 131 -21.81 8.78 22.84
N HIS A 132 -21.27 7.56 22.75
CA HIS A 132 -22.00 6.31 22.77
C HIS A 132 -21.43 5.36 23.82
N ASP A 133 -22.30 4.59 24.49
CA ASP A 133 -21.88 3.63 25.51
C ASP A 133 -21.13 2.43 24.92
N LYS A 134 -21.54 1.98 23.73
CA LYS A 134 -20.82 0.95 22.97
C LYS A 134 -19.70 1.62 22.16
N PRO A 135 -18.47 1.11 22.21
CA PRO A 135 -17.38 1.65 21.40
C PRO A 135 -17.54 1.24 19.93
N VAL A 136 -17.07 2.10 19.03
CA VAL A 136 -16.77 1.75 17.65
C VAL A 136 -15.28 1.41 17.52
N TYR A 137 -14.96 0.45 16.68
CA TYR A 137 -13.58 0.05 16.37
C TYR A 137 -13.12 0.71 15.07
N ILE A 138 -12.21 1.68 15.20
CA ILE A 138 -11.75 2.51 14.09
C ILE A 138 -10.52 1.91 13.42
N PHE A 139 -10.64 1.66 12.11
CA PHE A 139 -9.52 1.43 11.20
C PHE A 139 -9.06 2.76 10.60
N HIS A 140 -7.82 3.13 10.87
CA HIS A 140 -7.17 4.36 10.40
C HIS A 140 -6.04 4.03 9.40
N PRO A 141 -5.58 4.95 8.54
CA PRO A 141 -4.41 4.71 7.67
C PRO A 141 -3.11 4.27 8.38
N PHE A 142 -3.02 4.45 9.70
CA PHE A 142 -1.87 4.04 10.52
C PHE A 142 -2.10 2.72 11.26
N THR A 143 -3.28 2.11 11.15
CA THR A 143 -3.58 0.81 11.75
C THR A 143 -2.68 -0.26 11.16
N LYS A 144 -2.14 -1.13 12.03
CA LYS A 144 -1.25 -2.23 11.69
C LYS A 144 -1.89 -3.52 12.17
N VAL A 145 -2.58 -4.19 11.26
CA VAL A 145 -3.26 -5.45 11.58
C VAL A 145 -2.26 -6.60 11.76
N LEU A 146 -2.52 -7.44 12.75
CA LEU A 146 -1.69 -8.58 13.11
C LEU A 146 -1.62 -9.65 12.01
N GLU A 147 -2.79 -10.12 11.54
CA GLU A 147 -2.93 -11.28 10.63
C GLU A 147 -2.98 -10.91 9.14
N GLY A 148 -2.80 -9.63 8.80
CA GLY A 148 -2.73 -9.20 7.42
C GLY A 148 -4.02 -9.43 6.64
N GLU A 149 -3.90 -9.96 5.43
CA GLU A 149 -4.97 -10.08 4.45
C GLU A 149 -6.18 -10.88 4.98
N LYS A 150 -5.93 -11.96 5.73
CA LYS A 150 -6.98 -12.77 6.37
C LYS A 150 -7.89 -11.93 7.26
N HIS A 151 -7.26 -11.03 8.02
CA HIS A 151 -7.95 -10.09 8.90
C HIS A 151 -8.83 -9.14 8.10
N GLY A 152 -8.30 -8.54 7.03
CA GLY A 152 -9.06 -7.66 6.13
C GLY A 152 -10.23 -8.37 5.44
N LEU A 153 -10.03 -9.61 4.99
CA LEU A 153 -11.08 -10.44 4.37
C LEU A 153 -12.23 -10.68 5.36
N LEU A 154 -11.91 -11.02 6.61
CA LEU A 154 -12.89 -11.26 7.65
C LEU A 154 -13.66 -9.99 8.04
N LEU A 155 -12.97 -8.85 8.16
CA LEU A 155 -13.62 -7.57 8.52
C LEU A 155 -14.59 -7.07 7.44
N THR A 156 -14.29 -7.34 6.17
CA THR A 156 -15.06 -6.85 5.01
C THR A 156 -16.00 -7.90 4.41
N LYS A 157 -16.09 -9.09 5.02
CA LYS A 157 -16.84 -10.25 4.50
C LYS A 157 -16.51 -10.53 3.03
N SER A 158 -15.22 -10.62 2.71
CA SER A 158 -14.72 -10.75 1.34
C SER A 158 -14.00 -12.08 1.11
N LYS A 159 -14.10 -12.61 -0.12
CA LYS A 159 -13.33 -13.77 -0.61
C LYS A 159 -12.19 -13.30 -1.51
N TRP A 160 -10.99 -13.82 -1.24
CA TRP A 160 -9.84 -13.63 -2.14
C TRP A 160 -9.96 -14.55 -3.35
N MET A 161 -10.24 -13.94 -4.50
CA MET A 161 -10.37 -14.59 -5.79
C MET A 161 -9.00 -14.80 -6.43
N GLN A 162 -8.84 -15.92 -7.15
CA GLN A 162 -7.61 -16.27 -7.88
C GLN A 162 -6.34 -16.19 -7.01
N LYS A 163 -6.42 -16.76 -5.81
CA LYS A 163 -5.29 -16.85 -4.88
C LYS A 163 -4.32 -17.94 -5.36
N GLU A 164 -3.37 -17.56 -6.21
CA GLU A 164 -2.23 -18.38 -6.58
C GLU A 164 -1.04 -18.11 -5.64
N GLY A 165 -0.77 -19.06 -4.74
CA GLY A 165 0.28 -18.93 -3.73
C GLY A 165 0.05 -17.74 -2.79
N ASP A 166 1.13 -17.03 -2.48
CA ASP A 166 1.14 -15.91 -1.52
C ASP A 166 0.92 -14.52 -2.17
N ASN A 167 0.83 -14.46 -3.51
CA ASN A 167 0.82 -13.20 -4.25
C ASN A 167 -0.48 -12.94 -5.01
N GLY A 168 -1.21 -13.97 -5.47
CA GLY A 168 -2.49 -13.83 -6.19
C GLY A 168 -2.38 -13.14 -7.55
N THR A 169 -3.50 -13.02 -8.27
CA THR A 169 -3.54 -12.41 -9.61
C THR A 169 -4.69 -11.41 -9.77
N LEU A 170 -4.52 -10.47 -10.71
CA LEU A 170 -5.59 -9.56 -11.13
C LEU A 170 -6.61 -10.27 -12.04
N PRO A 171 -7.85 -9.74 -12.15
CA PRO A 171 -8.81 -10.20 -13.14
C PRO A 171 -8.23 -10.18 -14.55
N GLN A 172 -8.52 -11.22 -15.34
CA GLN A 172 -7.92 -11.41 -16.67
C GLN A 172 -8.11 -10.20 -17.59
N HIS A 173 -9.30 -9.59 -17.62
CA HIS A 173 -9.55 -8.43 -18.47
C HIS A 173 -8.65 -7.22 -18.14
N ILE A 174 -8.21 -7.05 -16.89
CA ILE A 174 -7.27 -5.98 -16.52
C ILE A 174 -5.89 -6.28 -17.10
N THR A 175 -5.46 -7.54 -17.03
CA THR A 175 -4.20 -8.00 -17.62
C THR A 175 -4.23 -7.82 -19.13
N ASP A 176 -5.31 -8.24 -19.79
CA ASP A 176 -5.49 -8.11 -21.24
C ASP A 176 -5.48 -6.64 -21.69
N LEU A 177 -6.12 -5.74 -20.92
CA LEU A 177 -6.07 -4.30 -21.17
C LEU A 177 -4.64 -3.76 -21.11
N GLY A 178 -3.85 -4.20 -20.12
CA GLY A 178 -2.45 -3.81 -19.97
C GLY A 178 -1.56 -4.26 -21.13
N ASP A 179 -1.84 -5.43 -21.71
CA ASP A 179 -1.11 -5.97 -22.87
C ASP A 179 -1.59 -5.35 -24.20
N SER A 180 -2.84 -4.91 -24.28
CA SER A 180 -3.42 -4.31 -25.49
C SER A 180 -2.93 -2.89 -25.80
N VAL A 181 -2.44 -2.17 -24.78
CA VAL A 181 -2.06 -0.76 -24.90
C VAL A 181 -0.55 -0.63 -25.06
N ALA A 182 -0.14 -0.04 -26.18
CA ALA A 182 1.27 0.24 -26.45
C ALA A 182 1.61 1.72 -26.18
N ILE A 183 2.47 1.97 -25.22
CA ILE A 183 3.07 3.30 -25.00
C ILE A 183 4.43 3.35 -25.73
N PRO A 184 4.69 4.37 -26.58
CA PRO A 184 6.00 4.52 -27.22
C PRO A 184 7.13 4.62 -26.20
N ASP A 185 8.20 3.85 -26.45
CA ASP A 185 9.40 3.79 -25.62
C ASP A 185 9.13 3.55 -24.13
N GLN A 186 8.04 2.83 -23.82
CA GLN A 186 7.52 2.59 -22.47
C GLN A 186 8.62 2.24 -21.46
N ASP A 187 9.41 1.20 -21.76
CA ASP A 187 10.41 0.70 -20.82
C ASP A 187 11.53 1.69 -20.56
N GLN A 188 11.95 2.43 -21.60
CA GLN A 188 12.94 3.48 -21.44
C GLN A 188 12.40 4.62 -20.58
N ARG A 189 11.18 5.10 -20.87
CA ARG A 189 10.55 6.20 -20.12
C ARG A 189 10.29 5.84 -18.66
N VAL A 190 9.86 4.60 -18.38
CA VAL A 190 9.68 4.13 -17.00
C VAL A 190 11.01 4.09 -16.26
N ARG A 191 12.08 3.60 -16.89
CA ARG A 191 13.42 3.59 -16.29
C ARG A 191 13.93 4.99 -16.00
N GLU A 192 13.78 5.91 -16.94
CA GLU A 192 14.15 7.32 -16.78
C GLU A 192 13.34 7.99 -15.66
N ALA A 193 12.04 7.73 -15.59
CA ALA A 193 11.19 8.24 -14.52
C ALA A 193 11.62 7.75 -13.13
N ILE A 194 12.01 6.48 -13.01
CA ILE A 194 12.53 5.93 -11.75
C ILE A 194 13.85 6.60 -11.40
N LEU A 195 14.81 6.68 -12.33
CA LEU A 195 16.10 7.32 -12.06
C LEU A 195 15.92 8.79 -11.66
N TYR A 196 15.08 9.53 -12.39
CA TYR A 196 14.77 10.92 -12.10
C TYR A 196 14.22 11.12 -10.68
N ALA A 197 13.26 10.28 -10.27
CA ALA A 197 12.61 10.34 -8.96
C ALA A 197 13.56 10.12 -7.77
N HIS A 198 14.74 9.52 -7.99
CA HIS A 198 15.70 9.24 -6.94
C HIS A 198 17.00 10.04 -7.02
N GLU A 199 17.36 10.56 -8.20
CA GLU A 199 18.65 11.23 -8.43
C GLU A 199 18.52 12.74 -8.70
N HIS A 200 17.46 13.18 -9.35
CA HIS A 200 17.43 14.52 -9.98
C HIS A 200 16.43 15.49 -9.36
N ASP A 201 15.62 15.04 -8.41
CA ASP A 201 14.52 15.84 -7.86
C ASP A 201 14.95 16.79 -6.72
N THR A 202 16.05 16.49 -6.02
CA THR A 202 16.45 17.27 -4.83
C THR A 202 17.92 17.66 -4.85
N GLN A 203 18.24 18.82 -4.26
CA GLN A 203 19.62 19.17 -3.88
C GLN A 203 20.11 18.36 -2.66
N ASP A 204 19.20 17.66 -1.99
CA ASP A 204 19.52 16.78 -0.88
C ASP A 204 20.32 15.56 -1.35
N ALA A 205 21.23 15.09 -0.50
CA ALA A 205 22.04 13.92 -0.78
C ALA A 205 21.22 12.62 -0.94
N MET A 206 19.97 12.59 -0.44
CA MET A 206 19.07 11.45 -0.55
C MET A 206 17.60 11.90 -0.56
N VAL A 207 16.89 11.55 -1.63
CA VAL A 207 15.42 11.68 -1.68
C VAL A 207 14.79 10.71 -0.68
N SER A 208 13.83 11.17 0.11
CA SER A 208 13.11 10.26 1.02
C SER A 208 12.26 9.25 0.23
N ARG A 209 12.07 8.04 0.76
CA ARG A 209 11.23 7.00 0.12
C ARG A 209 9.83 7.47 -0.25
N ASN A 210 9.25 8.33 0.58
CA ASN A 210 7.91 8.86 0.35
C ASN A 210 7.92 9.84 -0.82
N GLN A 211 8.91 10.74 -0.88
CA GLN A 211 9.07 11.66 -2.00
C GLN A 211 9.37 10.91 -3.30
N SER A 212 10.31 9.96 -3.31
CA SER A 212 10.62 9.21 -4.53
C SER A 212 9.44 8.35 -4.97
N GLY A 213 8.71 7.73 -4.03
CA GLY A 213 7.46 7.02 -4.33
C GLY A 213 6.38 7.91 -4.94
N GLN A 214 6.20 9.13 -4.41
CA GLN A 214 5.28 10.14 -4.97
C GLN A 214 5.68 10.52 -6.40
N HIS A 215 6.97 10.76 -6.64
CA HIS A 215 7.47 11.14 -7.96
C HIS A 215 7.32 10.01 -8.97
N VAL A 216 7.69 8.77 -8.61
CA VAL A 216 7.46 7.60 -9.45
C VAL A 216 5.98 7.50 -9.81
N LEU A 217 5.08 7.51 -8.81
CA LEU A 217 3.63 7.43 -9.07
C LEU A 217 3.14 8.55 -10.01
N SER A 218 3.56 9.80 -9.76
CA SER A 218 3.20 10.95 -10.58
C SER A 218 3.66 10.79 -12.03
N GLN A 219 4.90 10.35 -12.25
CA GLN A 219 5.44 10.09 -13.58
C GLN A 219 4.72 8.94 -14.29
N LEU A 220 4.42 7.84 -13.58
CA LEU A 220 3.65 6.73 -14.14
C LEU A 220 2.24 7.17 -14.57
N LEU A 221 1.55 7.96 -13.74
CA LEU A 221 0.26 8.55 -14.08
C LEU A 221 0.35 9.51 -15.26
N HIS A 222 1.40 10.34 -15.31
CA HIS A 222 1.63 11.25 -16.42
C HIS A 222 1.87 10.49 -17.73
N MET A 223 2.66 9.41 -17.71
CA MET A 223 2.81 8.53 -18.88
C MET A 223 1.48 7.95 -19.33
N CYS A 224 0.66 7.47 -18.41
CA CYS A 224 -0.68 6.97 -18.75
C CYS A 224 -1.59 8.07 -19.32
N SER A 225 -1.46 9.32 -18.84
CA SER A 225 -2.23 10.45 -19.37
C SER A 225 -1.94 10.75 -20.85
N THR A 226 -0.79 10.32 -21.39
CA THR A 226 -0.50 10.47 -22.82
C THR A 226 -1.41 9.61 -23.71
N LEU A 227 -2.07 8.60 -23.14
CA LEU A 227 -3.06 7.76 -23.81
C LEU A 227 -4.38 8.48 -24.09
N THR A 228 -4.60 9.66 -23.51
CA THR A 228 -5.82 10.45 -23.68
C THR A 228 -6.10 10.80 -25.15
N GLY A 229 -5.07 10.95 -25.98
CA GLY A 229 -5.23 11.21 -27.41
C GLY A 229 -5.88 10.05 -28.17
N GLN A 230 -5.65 8.81 -27.74
CA GLN A 230 -6.25 7.61 -28.32
C GLN A 230 -7.57 7.24 -27.62
N ASN A 231 -7.74 7.65 -26.36
CA ASN A 231 -8.87 7.30 -25.51
C ASN A 231 -9.44 8.57 -24.84
N PRO A 232 -10.32 9.31 -25.53
CA PRO A 232 -10.86 10.58 -25.02
C PRO A 232 -11.63 10.44 -23.70
N GLU A 233 -12.17 9.26 -23.40
CA GLU A 233 -12.87 8.96 -22.13
C GLU A 233 -11.99 9.14 -20.90
N LEU A 234 -10.66 9.11 -21.05
CA LEU A 234 -9.73 9.42 -19.97
C LEU A 234 -9.85 10.88 -19.50
N LEU A 235 -10.39 11.80 -20.31
CA LEU A 235 -10.68 13.18 -19.91
C LEU A 235 -11.75 13.28 -18.82
N ASP A 236 -12.57 12.25 -18.66
CA ASP A 236 -13.61 12.15 -17.64
C ASP A 236 -13.08 11.61 -16.30
N ARG A 237 -11.77 11.73 -16.08
CA ARG A 237 -11.09 11.35 -14.84
C ARG A 237 -10.40 12.52 -14.17
N ARG A 238 -10.33 12.50 -12.84
CA ARG A 238 -9.61 13.50 -12.04
C ARG A 238 -8.77 12.82 -10.98
N VAL A 239 -7.57 13.33 -10.75
CA VAL A 239 -6.70 12.87 -9.67
C VAL A 239 -6.74 13.91 -8.56
N VAL A 240 -7.06 13.47 -7.35
CA VAL A 240 -7.19 14.31 -6.15
C VAL A 240 -6.35 13.71 -5.01
N ASP A 241 -5.87 14.54 -4.10
CA ASP A 241 -5.03 14.11 -2.99
C ASP A 241 -5.67 14.44 -1.64
N GLY A 242 -5.42 13.60 -0.64
CA GLY A 242 -5.82 13.84 0.76
C GLY A 242 -7.32 13.71 1.04
N MET A 243 -8.02 12.89 0.25
CA MET A 243 -9.45 12.65 0.39
C MET A 243 -9.77 11.85 1.65
N ASP A 244 -10.72 12.33 2.45
CA ASP A 244 -11.17 11.68 3.69
C ASP A 244 -12.38 10.78 3.40
N VAL A 245 -12.23 9.48 3.66
CA VAL A 245 -13.29 8.50 3.46
C VAL A 245 -13.71 7.95 4.81
N LYS A 246 -15.02 7.78 4.97
CA LYS A 246 -15.61 7.22 6.18
C LYS A 246 -16.76 6.28 5.83
N ALA A 247 -16.70 5.07 6.38
CA ALA A 247 -17.80 4.12 6.31
C ALA A 247 -17.88 3.27 7.59
N SER A 248 -19.09 3.01 8.08
CA SER A 248 -19.31 2.26 9.32
C SER A 248 -20.18 1.01 9.11
N TRP A 249 -19.81 -0.15 9.62
CA TRP A 249 -20.64 -1.36 9.49
C TRP A 249 -20.52 -2.27 10.72
N HIS A 250 -21.36 -3.30 10.78
CA HIS A 250 -21.32 -4.28 11.86
C HIS A 250 -20.67 -5.58 11.40
N ARG A 251 -19.88 -6.19 12.29
CA ARG A 251 -19.41 -7.58 12.19
C ARG A 251 -19.74 -8.26 13.51
N GLY A 252 -20.69 -9.19 13.48
CA GLY A 252 -21.32 -9.72 14.70
C GLY A 252 -21.98 -8.60 15.50
N ASP A 253 -21.55 -8.43 16.74
CA ASP A 253 -22.03 -7.36 17.64
C ASP A 253 -21.14 -6.13 17.66
N ASP A 254 -19.96 -6.20 17.02
CA ASP A 254 -18.99 -5.12 17.01
C ASP A 254 -19.28 -4.16 15.85
N GLN A 255 -19.27 -2.86 16.15
CA GLN A 255 -19.34 -1.81 15.15
C GLN A 255 -17.93 -1.42 14.71
N ILE A 256 -17.69 -1.46 13.41
CA ILE A 256 -16.41 -1.14 12.78
C ILE A 256 -16.58 0.11 11.96
N GLN A 257 -15.57 0.98 11.98
CA GLN A 257 -15.54 2.18 11.15
C GLN A 257 -14.18 2.31 10.49
N THR A 258 -14.16 2.44 9.17
CA THR A 258 -12.97 2.91 8.48
C THR A 258 -13.07 4.42 8.35
N LYS A 259 -12.03 5.15 8.79
CA LYS A 259 -11.98 6.61 8.67
C LYS A 259 -10.55 7.07 8.44
N GLY A 260 -10.38 8.00 7.51
CA GLY A 260 -9.18 8.81 7.39
C GLY A 260 -8.85 9.20 5.97
N LYS A 261 -7.83 10.06 5.87
CA LYS A 261 -7.30 10.50 4.59
C LYS A 261 -6.55 9.37 3.91
N ILE A 262 -7.06 8.96 2.76
CA ILE A 262 -6.33 8.14 1.80
C ILE A 262 -5.43 9.08 1.02
N GLY A 263 -4.29 8.59 0.52
CA GLY A 263 -3.34 9.39 -0.26
C GLY A 263 -3.96 9.98 -1.52
N THR A 264 -3.53 9.50 -2.68
CA THR A 264 -4.03 10.03 -3.95
C THR A 264 -5.17 9.15 -4.45
N MET A 265 -6.23 9.73 -4.99
CA MET A 265 -7.38 9.00 -5.54
C MET A 265 -7.67 9.50 -6.95
N MET A 266 -7.90 8.57 -7.87
CA MET A 266 -8.44 8.85 -9.18
C MET A 266 -9.95 8.64 -9.15
N LEU A 267 -10.66 9.62 -9.69
CA LEU A 267 -12.10 9.69 -9.78
C LEU A 267 -12.52 9.64 -11.23
N SER A 268 -13.76 9.19 -11.47
CA SER A 268 -14.38 9.14 -12.79
C SER A 268 -15.80 9.70 -12.75
N LYS A 269 -16.31 10.10 -13.92
CA LYS A 269 -17.74 10.41 -14.09
C LYS A 269 -18.63 9.17 -14.11
N SER A 270 -18.13 8.06 -14.64
CA SER A 270 -18.84 6.78 -14.77
C SER A 270 -18.27 5.73 -13.81
N PRO A 271 -19.10 4.85 -13.22
CA PRO A 271 -18.62 3.74 -12.41
C PRO A 271 -17.71 2.81 -13.21
N LEU A 272 -16.81 2.14 -12.50
CA LEU A 272 -16.14 0.95 -13.03
C LEU A 272 -17.17 -0.19 -13.22
N PRO A 273 -17.01 -1.02 -14.27
CA PRO A 273 -17.83 -2.21 -14.44
C PRO A 273 -17.48 -3.28 -13.40
N PRO A 274 -18.43 -4.20 -13.07
CA PRO A 274 -18.15 -5.36 -12.24
C PRO A 274 -17.00 -6.21 -12.80
N PHE A 275 -16.14 -6.71 -11.92
CA PHE A 275 -15.04 -7.62 -12.27
C PHE A 275 -15.50 -9.06 -12.44
N ALA A 276 -16.58 -9.45 -11.77
CA ALA A 276 -17.18 -10.78 -11.83
C ALA A 276 -18.71 -10.71 -11.99
N GLY A 277 -19.26 -11.70 -12.69
CA GLY A 277 -20.67 -11.76 -13.03
C GLY A 277 -21.55 -12.38 -11.94
N PRO A 278 -22.88 -12.40 -12.13
CA PRO A 278 -23.83 -12.95 -11.16
C PRO A 278 -23.59 -14.42 -10.79
N GLU A 279 -23.10 -15.23 -11.74
CA GLU A 279 -22.80 -16.66 -11.49
C GLU A 279 -21.64 -16.83 -10.49
N ASP A 280 -20.57 -16.06 -10.66
CA ASP A 280 -19.44 -16.07 -9.73
C ASP A 280 -19.85 -15.59 -8.34
N ILE A 281 -20.70 -14.55 -8.27
CA ILE A 281 -21.24 -14.02 -7.02
C ILE A 281 -22.08 -15.07 -6.30
N ALA A 282 -22.95 -15.78 -7.02
CA ALA A 282 -23.75 -16.87 -6.46
C ALA A 282 -22.86 -18.02 -5.95
N GLY A 283 -21.75 -18.29 -6.63
CA GLY A 283 -20.72 -19.24 -6.18
C GLY A 283 -20.13 -18.92 -4.81
N THR A 284 -20.12 -17.64 -4.40
CA THR A 284 -19.53 -17.22 -3.11
C THR A 284 -20.31 -17.67 -1.87
N VAL A 285 -21.58 -18.07 -2.04
CA VAL A 285 -22.47 -18.45 -0.93
C VAL A 285 -21.93 -19.66 -0.18
N GLY A 286 -21.40 -20.64 -0.90
CA GLY A 286 -20.87 -21.90 -0.33
C GLY A 286 -19.47 -21.79 0.27
N ASP A 287 -18.76 -20.69 0.05
CA ASP A 287 -17.42 -20.51 0.60
C ASP A 287 -17.45 -20.19 2.10
N GLU A 288 -16.41 -20.58 2.84
CA GLU A 288 -16.23 -20.19 4.23
C GLU A 288 -15.14 -19.11 4.35
N LEU A 289 -15.32 -18.17 5.28
CA LEU A 289 -14.29 -17.17 5.57
C LEU A 289 -13.19 -17.81 6.42
N GLU A 290 -11.93 -17.51 6.11
CA GLU A 290 -10.79 -17.98 6.91
C GLU A 290 -10.90 -17.44 8.34
N SER A 291 -10.93 -18.35 9.33
CA SER A 291 -10.94 -17.98 10.74
C SER A 291 -9.54 -17.58 11.22
N ILE A 292 -9.48 -16.59 12.11
CA ILE A 292 -8.26 -16.13 12.79
C ILE A 292 -8.26 -16.47 14.28
N PHE A 293 -9.15 -17.36 14.72
CA PHE A 293 -9.19 -17.82 16.12
C PHE A 293 -7.82 -18.35 16.57
N PRO A 294 -7.31 -18.01 17.77
CA PRO A 294 -7.99 -17.36 18.91
C PRO A 294 -7.96 -15.82 18.91
N ILE A 295 -7.44 -15.19 17.86
CA ILE A 295 -7.29 -13.74 17.79
C ILE A 295 -8.66 -13.10 17.49
N ALA A 296 -9.00 -12.03 18.22
CA ALA A 296 -10.21 -11.29 17.98
C ALA A 296 -10.12 -10.47 16.67
N PRO A 297 -11.17 -10.45 15.81
CA PRO A 297 -11.17 -9.65 14.57
C PRO A 297 -11.08 -8.15 14.77
N ILE A 298 -11.30 -7.64 15.97
CA ILE A 298 -11.17 -6.22 16.30
C ILE A 298 -9.79 -5.85 16.86
N ILE A 299 -8.87 -6.82 16.97
CA ILE A 299 -7.51 -6.56 17.44
C ILE A 299 -6.82 -5.50 16.56
N ASP A 300 -6.00 -4.64 17.17
CA ASP A 300 -5.32 -3.50 16.53
C ASP A 300 -6.21 -2.35 16.02
N LEU A 301 -7.55 -2.50 16.02
CA LEU A 301 -8.45 -1.38 15.77
C LEU A 301 -8.51 -0.46 16.99
N ARG A 302 -8.62 0.84 16.76
CA ARG A 302 -8.70 1.82 17.85
C ARG A 302 -10.14 1.88 18.38
N PRO A 303 -10.42 1.49 19.64
CA PRO A 303 -11.74 1.70 20.22
C PRO A 303 -11.98 3.20 20.46
N ALA A 304 -13.18 3.68 20.17
CA ALA A 304 -13.61 5.04 20.44
C ALA A 304 -15.10 5.07 20.82
N ASN A 305 -15.45 5.84 21.84
CA ASN A 305 -16.84 6.04 22.27
C ASN A 305 -17.46 7.31 21.69
N ILE A 306 -16.64 8.21 21.16
CA ILE A 306 -17.09 9.45 20.52
C ILE A 306 -16.97 9.26 19.01
N TYR A 307 -18.11 9.08 18.36
CA TYR A 307 -18.15 8.86 16.92
C TYR A 307 -19.49 9.28 16.32
N THR A 308 -19.52 9.44 15.00
CA THR A 308 -20.75 9.60 14.24
C THR A 308 -20.92 8.42 13.29
N THR A 309 -22.14 8.04 12.98
CA THR A 309 -22.45 6.90 12.08
C THR A 309 -22.55 7.29 10.61
N GLU A 310 -22.57 8.59 10.31
CA GLU A 310 -22.65 9.12 8.94
C GLU A 310 -21.45 8.68 8.10
N ASP A 311 -21.73 8.23 6.89
CA ASP A 311 -20.71 7.86 5.93
C ASP A 311 -20.46 8.99 4.93
N HIS A 312 -19.25 9.04 4.40
CA HIS A 312 -18.93 9.93 3.29
C HIS A 312 -17.84 9.32 2.41
N THR A 313 -18.03 9.48 1.10
CA THR A 313 -17.04 9.15 0.07
C THR A 313 -15.93 10.20 -0.02
N GLY A 314 -16.00 11.27 0.78
CA GLY A 314 -15.08 12.40 0.77
C GLY A 314 -15.53 13.55 -0.13
N PHE A 315 -16.64 13.40 -0.85
CA PHE A 315 -17.21 14.42 -1.73
C PHE A 315 -18.51 14.96 -1.17
N LEU A 316 -18.83 16.19 -1.56
CA LEU A 316 -20.16 16.75 -1.39
C LEU A 316 -21.10 16.15 -2.43
N ASP A 317 -22.38 16.08 -2.08
CA ASP A 317 -23.43 15.68 -3.01
C ASP A 317 -23.44 16.60 -4.24
N GLY A 318 -23.57 16.00 -5.42
CA GLY A 318 -23.54 16.73 -6.70
C GLY A 318 -22.13 17.01 -7.25
N TYR A 319 -21.06 16.51 -6.64
CA TYR A 319 -19.72 16.59 -7.21
C TYR A 319 -19.64 15.89 -8.59
N SER A 320 -18.98 16.51 -9.57
CA SER A 320 -19.00 16.06 -10.97
C SER A 320 -18.31 14.72 -11.24
N PHE A 321 -17.44 14.26 -10.33
CA PHE A 321 -16.72 12.98 -10.44
C PHE A 321 -16.95 12.15 -9.17
N PRO A 322 -18.17 11.62 -8.96
CA PRO A 322 -18.56 11.02 -7.68
C PRO A 322 -18.06 9.59 -7.50
N HIS A 323 -17.30 9.05 -8.46
CA HIS A 323 -16.95 7.64 -8.50
C HIS A 323 -15.45 7.45 -8.28
N ALA A 324 -15.09 6.80 -7.18
CA ALA A 324 -13.72 6.37 -6.95
C ALA A 324 -13.33 5.30 -7.99
N HIS A 325 -12.37 5.62 -8.85
CA HIS A 325 -11.84 4.73 -9.86
C HIS A 325 -10.68 3.91 -9.27
N THR A 326 -9.59 4.57 -8.87
CA THR A 326 -8.39 3.91 -8.30
C THR A 326 -7.84 4.67 -7.10
N LEU A 327 -7.56 3.94 -6.03
CA LEU A 327 -6.94 4.43 -4.80
C LEU A 327 -5.43 4.22 -4.87
N PHE A 328 -4.62 5.27 -4.76
CA PHE A 328 -3.17 5.18 -4.74
C PHE A 328 -2.63 5.40 -3.32
N LEU A 329 -2.02 4.36 -2.75
CA LEU A 329 -1.48 4.38 -1.40
C LEU A 329 0.04 4.32 -1.47
N LEU A 330 0.70 5.29 -0.88
CA LEU A 330 2.15 5.27 -0.70
C LEU A 330 2.45 4.85 0.73
N ASN A 331 3.40 3.93 0.91
CA ASN A 331 3.78 3.53 2.26
C ASN A 331 4.58 4.65 2.95
N ILE A 332 3.88 5.46 3.74
CA ILE A 332 4.48 6.55 4.52
C ILE A 332 5.24 6.00 5.75
N ASP A 333 4.94 4.77 6.19
CA ASP A 333 5.45 4.18 7.42
C ASP A 333 6.51 3.11 7.16
N ARG A 334 7.76 3.42 7.53
CA ARG A 334 8.91 2.52 7.40
C ARG A 334 8.75 1.18 8.13
N ALA A 335 7.87 1.10 9.12
CA ALA A 335 7.61 -0.11 9.89
C ALA A 335 6.38 -0.88 9.39
N ALA A 336 5.63 -0.34 8.42
CA ALA A 336 4.54 -1.08 7.82
C ALA A 336 5.10 -2.18 6.92
N ARG A 337 4.63 -3.41 7.12
CA ARG A 337 4.94 -4.56 6.28
C ARG A 337 3.94 -4.61 5.12
N ARG A 338 4.31 -5.27 4.02
CA ARG A 338 3.43 -5.67 2.89
C ARG A 338 1.96 -5.89 3.30
N ARG A 339 1.74 -6.80 4.26
CA ARG A 339 0.40 -7.21 4.70
C ARG A 339 -0.46 -6.05 5.23
N HIS A 340 0.16 -5.03 5.80
CA HIS A 340 -0.57 -3.84 6.27
C HIS A 340 -1.03 -2.98 5.09
N MET A 341 -0.23 -2.87 4.01
CA MET A 341 -0.61 -2.10 2.82
C MET A 341 -1.78 -2.75 2.10
N ASN A 342 -1.74 -4.08 1.92
CA ASN A 342 -2.82 -4.85 1.30
C ASN A 342 -4.15 -4.64 2.05
N VAL A 343 -4.14 -4.76 3.36
CA VAL A 343 -5.35 -4.58 4.18
C VAL A 343 -5.82 -3.13 4.16
N LYS A 344 -4.93 -2.14 4.18
CA LYS A 344 -5.31 -0.74 4.02
C LYS A 344 -6.03 -0.52 2.70
N MET A 345 -5.49 -1.02 1.58
CA MET A 345 -6.17 -0.92 0.29
C MET A 345 -7.57 -1.55 0.35
N MET A 346 -7.70 -2.76 0.91
CA MET A 346 -8.98 -3.46 1.03
C MET A 346 -10.00 -2.69 1.86
N MET A 347 -9.61 -2.25 3.07
CA MET A 347 -10.51 -1.54 3.99
C MET A 347 -10.99 -0.22 3.40
N PHE A 348 -10.10 0.55 2.75
CA PHE A 348 -10.47 1.81 2.13
C PHE A 348 -11.25 1.63 0.82
N ALA A 349 -10.95 0.60 0.02
CA ALA A 349 -11.78 0.25 -1.14
C ALA A 349 -13.19 -0.16 -0.71
N HIS A 350 -13.28 -1.03 0.29
CA HIS A 350 -14.56 -1.43 0.89
C HIS A 350 -15.34 -0.23 1.41
N ALA A 351 -14.69 0.66 2.17
CA ALA A 351 -15.33 1.86 2.71
C ALA A 351 -15.86 2.79 1.61
N ASN A 352 -15.10 3.00 0.53
CA ASN A 352 -15.56 3.78 -0.63
C ASN A 352 -16.78 3.13 -1.30
N CYS A 353 -16.71 1.82 -1.56
CA CYS A 353 -17.82 1.10 -2.17
C CYS A 353 -19.07 1.11 -1.28
N LEU A 354 -18.90 0.94 0.03
CA LEU A 354 -20.01 0.88 0.99
C LEU A 354 -20.68 2.24 1.17
N ALA A 355 -19.90 3.30 1.35
CA ALA A 355 -20.44 4.67 1.42
C ALA A 355 -21.21 5.01 0.13
N ARG A 356 -20.69 4.60 -1.04
CA ARG A 356 -21.39 4.76 -2.30
C ARG A 356 -22.67 3.92 -2.39
N ALA A 357 -22.64 2.66 -1.93
CA ALA A 357 -23.82 1.80 -1.91
C ALA A 357 -24.95 2.44 -1.11
N ARG A 358 -24.62 3.03 0.04
CA ARG A 358 -25.59 3.71 0.90
C ARG A 358 -26.13 4.99 0.27
N ASN A 359 -25.29 5.75 -0.41
CA ASN A 359 -25.76 6.91 -1.17
C ASN A 359 -26.75 6.52 -2.31
N LEU A 360 -26.62 5.32 -2.89
CA LEU A 360 -27.47 4.85 -4.00
C LEU A 360 -28.72 4.10 -3.53
N TYR A 361 -28.61 3.24 -2.53
CA TYR A 361 -29.65 2.29 -2.11
C TYR A 361 -30.17 2.55 -0.70
N GLY A 362 -29.63 3.54 0.01
CA GLY A 362 -29.90 3.81 1.42
C GLY A 362 -29.17 2.88 2.38
N ASP A 363 -29.48 3.00 3.67
CA ASP A 363 -28.78 2.28 4.74
C ASP A 363 -29.22 0.82 4.95
N ALA A 364 -30.09 0.29 4.08
CA ALA A 364 -30.61 -1.07 4.21
C ALA A 364 -29.53 -2.14 3.94
N GLU A 365 -29.49 -3.17 4.79
CA GLU A 365 -28.65 -4.35 4.55
C GLU A 365 -29.27 -5.22 3.44
N MET A 366 -28.60 -5.33 2.31
CA MET A 366 -29.09 -6.05 1.15
C MET A 366 -27.96 -6.67 0.32
N ASP A 367 -28.32 -7.67 -0.48
CA ASP A 367 -27.48 -8.09 -1.61
C ASP A 367 -27.73 -7.08 -2.74
N LEU A 368 -26.65 -6.50 -3.27
CA LEU A 368 -26.75 -5.36 -4.17
C LEU A 368 -27.26 -5.82 -5.55
N PRO A 369 -28.21 -5.08 -6.16
CA PRO A 369 -28.68 -5.40 -7.50
C PRO A 369 -27.58 -5.20 -8.55
N GLU A 370 -26.77 -4.15 -8.38
CA GLU A 370 -25.59 -3.89 -9.19
C GLU A 370 -24.35 -3.81 -8.27
N PRO A 371 -23.31 -4.63 -8.52
CA PRO A 371 -22.08 -4.57 -7.74
C PRO A 371 -21.37 -3.22 -7.88
N ILE A 372 -20.76 -2.77 -6.79
CA ILE A 372 -19.95 -1.53 -6.78
C ILE A 372 -18.48 -1.90 -6.68
N THR A 373 -17.69 -1.44 -7.63
CA THR A 373 -16.26 -1.76 -7.71
C THR A 373 -15.37 -0.57 -7.41
N ALA A 374 -14.19 -0.85 -6.85
CA ALA A 374 -13.09 0.10 -6.71
C ALA A 374 -11.76 -0.62 -6.94
N GLN A 375 -10.75 0.14 -7.35
CA GLN A 375 -9.38 -0.38 -7.51
C GLN A 375 -8.43 0.23 -6.49
N GLY A 376 -7.31 -0.45 -6.22
CA GLY A 376 -6.23 0.07 -5.39
C GLY A 376 -4.85 -0.28 -5.94
N VAL A 377 -3.92 0.66 -5.84
CA VAL A 377 -2.51 0.47 -6.13
C VAL A 377 -1.72 0.99 -4.93
N ALA A 378 -0.97 0.10 -4.27
CA ALA A 378 -0.04 0.50 -3.23
C ALA A 378 1.40 0.37 -3.72
N LEU A 379 2.23 1.36 -3.36
CA LEU A 379 3.66 1.38 -3.64
C LEU A 379 4.45 1.40 -2.33
N GLU A 380 5.33 0.41 -2.18
CA GLU A 380 6.25 0.24 -1.07
C GLU A 380 7.66 -0.05 -1.61
N ASP A 381 8.59 0.90 -1.50
CA ASP A 381 10.02 0.70 -1.84
C ASP A 381 10.26 0.06 -3.23
N GLY A 382 9.52 0.50 -4.26
CA GLY A 382 9.62 -0.05 -5.63
C GLY A 382 8.86 -1.36 -5.85
N VAL A 383 8.08 -1.80 -4.85
CA VAL A 383 7.16 -2.95 -4.93
C VAL A 383 5.73 -2.44 -5.03
N PHE A 384 5.02 -2.92 -6.04
CA PHE A 384 3.61 -2.63 -6.28
C PHE A 384 2.73 -3.74 -5.72
N HIS A 385 1.58 -3.32 -5.20
CA HIS A 385 0.48 -4.18 -4.82
C HIS A 385 -0.77 -3.67 -5.53
N PHE A 386 -1.47 -4.56 -6.20
CA PHE A 386 -2.66 -4.22 -6.97
C PHE A 386 -3.88 -4.88 -6.34
N LEU A 387 -4.98 -4.14 -6.35
CA LEU A 387 -6.26 -4.52 -5.76
C LEU A 387 -7.37 -4.24 -6.76
N ALA A 388 -8.22 -5.22 -7.01
CA ALA A 388 -9.56 -5.04 -7.56
C ALA A 388 -10.56 -5.49 -6.50
N TYR A 389 -11.45 -4.59 -6.08
CA TYR A 389 -12.45 -4.83 -5.04
C TYR A 389 -13.85 -4.71 -5.60
N GLN A 390 -14.72 -5.68 -5.31
CA GLN A 390 -16.12 -5.68 -5.71
C GLN A 390 -17.03 -5.91 -4.50
N LEU A 391 -17.85 -4.91 -4.20
CA LEU A 391 -18.90 -4.98 -3.20
C LEU A 391 -20.15 -5.58 -3.83
N ASN A 392 -20.55 -6.75 -3.32
CA ASN A 392 -21.73 -7.49 -3.76
C ASN A 392 -22.86 -7.44 -2.74
N THR A 393 -22.55 -7.25 -1.46
CA THR A 393 -23.55 -7.25 -0.37
C THR A 393 -23.16 -6.27 0.74
N THR A 394 -24.18 -5.65 1.33
CA THR A 394 -24.08 -4.85 2.55
C THR A 394 -24.53 -5.62 3.80
N LYS A 395 -24.96 -6.89 3.65
CA LYS A 395 -25.25 -7.82 4.76
C LYS A 395 -23.95 -8.33 5.39
N LEU A 396 -23.29 -7.44 6.12
CA LEU A 396 -21.96 -7.69 6.67
C LEU A 396 -22.03 -8.32 8.06
N ARG A 397 -23.16 -8.33 8.77
CA ARG A 397 -23.19 -8.74 10.18
C ARG A 397 -22.80 -10.21 10.40
N GLU A 398 -23.27 -11.10 9.55
CA GLU A 398 -23.03 -12.55 9.62
C GLU A 398 -22.06 -13.02 8.53
N ASP A 399 -21.45 -14.20 8.72
CA ASP A 399 -20.46 -14.76 7.79
C ASP A 399 -21.10 -15.51 6.60
N GLY A 400 -22.35 -15.94 6.76
CA GLY A 400 -23.10 -16.69 5.75
C GLY A 400 -23.59 -15.85 4.57
N GLY A 401 -24.06 -16.52 3.52
CA GLY A 401 -24.62 -15.89 2.33
C GLY A 401 -23.57 -15.37 1.35
N VAL A 402 -23.99 -14.45 0.48
CA VAL A 402 -23.14 -13.82 -0.55
C VAL A 402 -21.97 -13.09 0.12
N LYS A 403 -20.81 -13.14 -0.53
CA LYS A 403 -19.60 -12.46 -0.07
C LYS A 403 -19.15 -11.42 -1.09
N ASN A 404 -18.44 -10.43 -0.58
CA ASN A 404 -17.71 -9.48 -1.41
C ASN A 404 -16.51 -10.18 -2.04
N MET A 405 -15.99 -9.65 -3.13
CA MET A 405 -14.92 -10.29 -3.89
C MET A 405 -13.71 -9.38 -3.96
N VAL A 406 -12.54 -9.97 -3.82
CA VAL A 406 -11.28 -9.24 -3.91
C VAL A 406 -10.24 -10.00 -4.70
N TRP A 407 -9.61 -9.33 -5.66
CA TRP A 407 -8.42 -9.81 -6.35
C TRP A 407 -7.24 -8.99 -5.85
N LEU A 408 -6.27 -9.68 -5.28
CA LEU A 408 -5.04 -9.10 -4.78
C LEU A 408 -3.88 -9.70 -5.56
N ASP A 409 -3.06 -8.83 -6.13
CA ASP A 409 -1.81 -9.18 -6.81
C ASP A 409 -0.67 -8.43 -6.13
N CYS A 410 0.09 -9.16 -5.31
CA CYS A 410 0.98 -8.60 -4.30
C CYS A 410 2.45 -8.88 -4.59
N GLY A 411 3.33 -7.97 -4.19
CA GLY A 411 4.78 -8.22 -4.27
C GLY A 411 5.36 -8.02 -5.67
N ASN A 412 4.69 -7.22 -6.51
CA ASN A 412 5.10 -6.93 -7.87
C ASN A 412 6.26 -5.94 -7.87
N ARG A 413 7.47 -6.48 -7.84
CA ARG A 413 8.67 -5.66 -7.78
C ARG A 413 8.98 -5.04 -9.15
N LEU A 414 8.91 -3.71 -9.24
CA LEU A 414 9.23 -2.96 -10.46
C LEU A 414 10.73 -2.98 -10.76
N TYR A 415 11.56 -2.99 -9.71
CA TYR A 415 13.01 -3.10 -9.79
C TYR A 415 13.62 -3.66 -8.48
N ASN A 416 14.76 -4.35 -8.55
CA ASN A 416 15.42 -4.93 -7.36
C ASN A 416 16.35 -3.98 -6.64
N TYR A 417 17.26 -3.35 -7.38
CA TYR A 417 18.25 -2.45 -6.80
C TYR A 417 18.45 -1.25 -7.72
N MET A 418 18.69 -0.10 -7.11
CA MET A 418 19.12 1.08 -7.81
C MET A 418 20.42 1.54 -7.19
N TYR A 419 21.46 1.65 -8.02
CA TYR A 419 22.76 2.16 -7.59
C TYR A 419 22.82 3.66 -7.88
N LEU A 420 22.53 4.46 -6.85
CA LEU A 420 22.79 5.90 -6.87
C LEU A 420 24.30 6.12 -6.71
N MET A 421 24.95 6.68 -7.72
CA MET A 421 26.41 6.71 -7.74
C MET A 421 27.07 7.61 -6.71
N ASP A 422 26.38 8.64 -6.24
CA ASP A 422 26.91 9.50 -5.18
C ASP A 422 26.83 8.87 -3.78
N HIS A 423 26.00 7.83 -3.60
CA HIS A 423 25.68 7.31 -2.26
C HIS A 423 26.73 6.33 -1.71
N ALA A 424 27.28 5.45 -2.55
CA ALA A 424 28.42 4.61 -2.16
C ALA A 424 29.71 5.44 -2.00
N ALA A 425 29.74 6.65 -2.57
CA ALA A 425 30.90 7.51 -2.56
C ALA A 425 31.04 8.36 -1.30
N ASN A 426 29.93 8.77 -0.68
CA ASN A 426 29.94 9.79 0.38
C ASN A 426 29.59 9.28 1.79
N VAL A 427 28.95 8.11 1.92
CA VAL A 427 28.55 7.56 3.25
C VAL A 427 29.59 6.61 3.84
N TRP A 428 30.48 6.04 3.02
CA TRP A 428 31.49 5.09 3.49
C TRP A 428 32.87 5.70 3.66
N PRO A 429 33.61 5.32 4.72
CA PRO A 429 35.03 5.65 4.84
C PRO A 429 35.78 5.30 3.55
N LEU A 430 36.68 6.18 3.11
CA LEU A 430 37.37 6.11 1.81
C LEU A 430 37.95 4.71 1.48
N LYS A 431 38.40 3.97 2.51
CA LYS A 431 38.94 2.61 2.40
C LYS A 431 37.86 1.55 2.08
N LYS A 432 36.68 1.64 2.69
CA LYS A 432 35.53 0.77 2.39
C LYS A 432 34.98 1.07 1.00
N ARG A 433 34.92 2.36 0.61
CA ARG A 433 34.59 2.79 -0.75
C ARG A 433 35.50 2.17 -1.80
N LYS A 434 36.83 2.37 -1.68
CA LYS A 434 37.81 1.82 -2.64
C LYS A 434 37.74 0.30 -2.74
N ARG A 435 37.55 -0.40 -1.61
CA ARG A 435 37.41 -1.87 -1.60
C ARG A 435 36.13 -2.32 -2.30
N TRP A 436 35.00 -1.69 -1.97
CA TRP A 436 33.71 -2.06 -2.56
C TRP A 436 33.61 -1.72 -4.05
N VAL A 437 34.08 -0.55 -4.48
CA VAL A 437 34.16 -0.14 -5.90
C VAL A 437 35.04 -1.09 -6.70
N LYS A 438 36.16 -1.56 -6.13
CA LYS A 438 37.05 -2.53 -6.77
C LYS A 438 36.39 -3.91 -6.92
N THR A 439 35.58 -4.33 -5.94
CA THR A 439 34.85 -5.62 -5.98
C THR A 439 33.61 -5.58 -6.87
N ASN A 440 32.91 -4.44 -6.94
CA ASN A 440 31.63 -4.29 -7.65
C ASN A 440 31.75 -3.50 -8.96
N LYS A 441 32.96 -3.38 -9.53
CA LYS A 441 33.24 -2.58 -10.73
C LYS A 441 32.38 -2.97 -11.96
N LYS A 442 31.91 -4.21 -12.03
CA LYS A 442 30.95 -4.69 -13.05
C LYS A 442 29.47 -4.40 -12.74
N ARG A 443 29.14 -4.11 -11.48
CA ARG A 443 27.81 -3.69 -11.00
C ARG A 443 27.66 -2.16 -10.93
N LEU A 444 28.73 -1.45 -11.26
CA LEU A 444 28.87 0.01 -11.24
C LEU A 444 28.45 0.64 -12.58
N GLU A 445 27.55 0.02 -13.33
CA GLU A 445 26.77 0.82 -14.28
C GLU A 445 25.72 1.53 -13.43
N THR A 446 25.81 2.87 -13.32
CA THR A 446 24.72 3.73 -12.85
C THR A 446 23.44 3.23 -13.49
N GLY A 447 22.46 2.81 -12.70
CA GLY A 447 21.25 2.29 -13.32
C GLY A 447 20.34 1.47 -12.43
N LEU A 448 19.22 1.13 -13.04
CA LEU A 448 18.16 0.31 -12.50
C LEU A 448 18.49 -1.17 -12.76
N LEU A 449 18.69 -1.96 -11.71
CA LEU A 449 18.88 -3.40 -11.84
C LEU A 449 17.55 -4.14 -11.82
N GLU A 450 17.43 -5.09 -12.76
CA GLU A 450 16.35 -6.08 -12.83
C GLU A 450 14.96 -5.39 -12.89
N TYR A 451 14.83 -4.44 -13.82
CA TYR A 451 13.56 -3.81 -14.17
C TYR A 451 12.57 -4.86 -14.71
N ASN A 452 11.35 -4.83 -14.19
CA ASN A 452 10.25 -5.69 -14.64
C ASN A 452 9.17 -4.88 -15.37
N PRO A 453 9.06 -4.97 -16.71
CA PRO A 453 8.07 -4.24 -17.48
C PRO A 453 6.62 -4.67 -17.20
N ASP A 454 6.41 -5.92 -16.79
CA ASP A 454 5.05 -6.45 -16.59
C ASP A 454 4.33 -5.78 -15.42
N VAL A 455 5.08 -5.24 -14.45
CA VAL A 455 4.50 -4.44 -13.35
C VAL A 455 3.86 -3.16 -13.88
N PHE A 456 4.51 -2.49 -14.84
CA PHE A 456 3.95 -1.28 -15.42
C PHE A 456 2.78 -1.60 -16.36
N LYS A 457 2.79 -2.73 -17.06
CA LYS A 457 1.61 -3.18 -17.84
C LYS A 457 0.39 -3.39 -16.97
N LYS A 458 0.54 -4.02 -15.80
CA LYS A 458 -0.55 -4.16 -14.81
C LYS A 458 -1.07 -2.80 -14.36
N PHE A 459 -0.17 -1.85 -14.10
CA PHE A 459 -0.53 -0.47 -13.75
C PHE A 459 -1.33 0.21 -14.87
N VAL A 460 -0.91 0.07 -16.13
CA VAL A 460 -1.63 0.58 -17.31
C VAL A 460 -2.98 -0.09 -17.46
N GLY A 461 -3.07 -1.41 -17.30
CA GLY A 461 -4.35 -2.14 -17.36
C GLY A 461 -5.36 -1.63 -16.34
N MET A 462 -4.90 -1.37 -15.11
CA MET A 462 -5.76 -0.75 -14.09
C MET A 462 -6.16 0.68 -14.47
N TYR A 463 -5.23 1.48 -14.96
CA TYR A 463 -5.50 2.85 -15.44
C TYR A 463 -6.48 2.88 -16.62
N MET A 464 -6.47 1.87 -17.49
CA MET A 464 -7.30 1.80 -18.69
C MET A 464 -8.65 1.13 -18.44
N ASN A 465 -8.84 0.48 -17.29
CA ASN A 465 -10.11 -0.14 -16.94
C ASN A 465 -11.26 0.88 -16.96
N GLY A 466 -12.44 0.47 -17.42
CA GLY A 466 -13.60 1.35 -17.56
C GLY A 466 -13.51 2.37 -18.70
N VAL A 467 -12.49 2.29 -19.56
CA VAL A 467 -12.57 2.88 -20.91
C VAL A 467 -13.34 1.88 -21.77
N ALA A 468 -14.40 2.33 -22.43
CA ALA A 468 -15.14 1.51 -23.39
C ALA A 468 -14.17 1.13 -24.51
N THR A 469 -13.76 -0.13 -24.53
CA THR A 469 -12.97 -0.64 -25.65
C THR A 469 -13.84 -0.51 -26.90
N ALA A 470 -13.31 0.01 -27.99
CA ALA A 470 -14.00 0.18 -29.28
C ALA A 470 -14.48 -1.15 -29.94
N GLN A 471 -14.60 -2.24 -29.17
CA GLN A 471 -15.03 -3.57 -29.59
C GLN A 471 -16.38 -4.01 -28.99
N GLN A 472 -17.14 -3.10 -28.34
CA GLN A 472 -18.52 -3.37 -27.89
C GLN A 472 -19.59 -2.59 -28.67
N LEU A 473 -19.36 -2.30 -29.96
CA LEU A 473 -20.39 -1.86 -30.91
C LEU A 473 -20.57 -2.87 -32.04
#